data_AF-A0A7S0WU66-F1
#
_entry.id   AF-A0A7S0WU66-F1
#
_cell.length_a   1.000
_cell.length_b   1.000
_cell.length_c   1.000
_cell.angle_alpha   90.00
_cell.angle_beta   90.00
_cell.angle_gamma   90.00
#
_symmetry.space_group_name_H-M   'P 1'
#
loop_
_entity.id
_entity.type
_entity.pdbx_description
1 polymer ?
#
loop_
_entity_poly.entity_id
_entity_poly.type
_entity_poly.pdbx_seq_one_letter_code
_entity_poly.pdbx_strand_id
1 'polypeptide(L)'
;GGGRASVTNRYLRHFSVVAFTELDETTLTHIFSMLCNWWFSRCAYKEEITRYQKNLVAASLDIYKTAIRELLPTPTKMHYIFNLRDLSKVFQGIQSAASTVDDQGELLRLWTHEMLRVFHDRLG
;
A
#
# COMPACT_ATOMS: atom_id res chain seq x y z
N GLY A 1 15.07 6.48 -22.22
CA GLY A 1 15.33 7.89 -21.87
C GLY A 1 14.42 8.30 -20.73
N GLY A 2 14.88 9.17 -19.82
CA GLY A 2 14.02 9.78 -18.79
C GLY A 2 14.65 9.84 -17.39
N GLY A 3 15.59 10.78 -17.17
CA GLY A 3 15.79 11.40 -15.86
C GLY A 3 16.43 10.62 -14.69
N ARG A 4 16.95 9.41 -14.88
CA ARG A 4 17.78 8.75 -13.84
C ARG A 4 19.20 9.28 -13.95
N ALA A 5 19.72 9.91 -12.90
CA ALA A 5 21.14 10.27 -12.81
C ALA A 5 21.98 9.01 -13.06
N SER A 6 22.72 8.97 -14.17
CA SER A 6 23.52 7.80 -14.53
C SER A 6 24.65 7.66 -13.52
N VAL A 7 24.57 6.64 -12.67
CA VAL A 7 25.67 6.30 -11.76
C VAL A 7 26.85 5.80 -12.61
N THR A 8 28.04 6.34 -12.37
CA THR A 8 29.21 5.98 -13.18
C THR A 8 29.64 4.52 -12.92
N ASN A 9 30.10 3.84 -13.97
CA ASN A 9 30.65 2.48 -13.85
C ASN A 9 31.83 2.41 -12.87
N ARG A 10 32.60 3.49 -12.72
CA ARG A 10 33.69 3.59 -11.73
C ARG A 10 33.18 3.46 -10.30
N TYR A 11 32.00 3.98 -10.01
CA TYR A 11 31.35 3.84 -8.70
C TYR A 11 30.78 2.44 -8.52
N LEU A 12 30.09 1.90 -9.55
CA LEU A 12 29.47 0.58 -9.50
C LEU A 12 30.47 -0.58 -9.39
N ARG A 13 31.74 -0.41 -9.76
CA ARG A 13 32.75 -1.49 -9.70
C ARG A 13 32.94 -2.12 -8.31
N HIS A 14 32.58 -1.37 -7.25
CA HIS A 14 32.69 -1.80 -5.86
C HIS A 14 31.37 -2.29 -5.27
N PHE A 15 30.29 -2.33 -6.06
CA PHE A 15 28.95 -2.73 -5.61
C PHE A 15 28.35 -3.77 -6.56
N SER A 16 27.59 -4.71 -6.00
CA SER A 16 26.71 -5.57 -6.80
C SER A 16 25.36 -4.88 -6.98
N VAL A 17 24.93 -4.70 -8.23
CA VAL A 17 23.60 -4.17 -8.55
C VAL A 17 22.61 -5.32 -8.63
N VAL A 18 21.61 -5.31 -7.76
CA VAL A 18 20.47 -6.24 -7.80
C VAL A 18 19.24 -5.44 -8.22
N ALA A 19 18.60 -5.85 -9.31
CA ALA A 19 17.35 -5.27 -9.77
C ALA A 19 16.20 -6.24 -9.48
N PHE A 20 15.09 -5.72 -8.99
CA PHE A 20 13.86 -6.50 -8.79
C PHE A 20 12.91 -6.21 -9.94
N THR A 21 12.27 -7.26 -10.46
CA THR A 21 11.13 -7.13 -11.37
C THR A 21 9.91 -6.65 -10.60
N GLU A 22 8.94 -6.08 -11.31
CA GLU A 22 7.63 -5.78 -10.71
C GLU A 22 7.02 -7.06 -10.12
N LEU A 23 6.38 -6.92 -8.97
CA LEU A 23 5.74 -8.03 -8.28
C LEU A 23 4.43 -8.38 -9.00
N ASP A 24 4.19 -9.68 -9.18
CA ASP A 24 2.93 -10.14 -9.75
C ASP A 24 1.76 -9.96 -8.77
N GLU A 25 0.55 -9.99 -9.32
CA GLU A 25 -0.68 -9.78 -8.56
C GLU A 25 -0.87 -10.85 -7.46
N THR A 26 -0.48 -12.08 -7.75
CA THR A 26 -0.55 -13.20 -6.80
C THR A 26 0.32 -12.92 -5.58
N THR A 27 1.56 -12.48 -5.78
CA THR A 27 2.50 -12.15 -4.72
C THR A 27 2.02 -10.94 -3.92
N LEU A 28 1.52 -9.90 -4.59
CA LEU A 28 0.93 -8.74 -3.90
C LEU A 28 -0.25 -9.14 -3.03
N THR A 29 -1.19 -9.92 -3.58
CA THR A 29 -2.35 -10.42 -2.84
C THR A 29 -1.91 -11.25 -1.64
N HIS A 30 -0.93 -12.12 -1.80
CA HIS A 30 -0.40 -12.93 -0.71
C HIS A 30 0.23 -12.08 0.40
N ILE A 31 1.11 -11.12 0.05
CA ILE A 31 1.76 -10.23 1.01
C ILE A 31 0.73 -9.43 1.81
N PHE A 32 -0.23 -8.77 1.14
CA PHE A 32 -1.22 -7.95 1.83
C PHE A 32 -2.27 -8.77 2.58
N SER A 33 -2.57 -10.00 2.13
CA SER A 33 -3.40 -10.92 2.90
C SER A 33 -2.73 -11.33 4.21
N MET A 34 -1.45 -11.69 4.16
CA MET A 34 -0.66 -12.02 5.35
C MET A 34 -0.56 -10.84 6.31
N LEU A 35 -0.28 -9.64 5.77
CA LEU A 35 -0.19 -8.42 6.55
C LEU A 35 -1.53 -8.09 7.22
N CYS A 36 -2.62 -8.10 6.46
CA CYS A 36 -3.96 -7.80 6.97
C CYS A 36 -4.40 -8.84 8.02
N ASN A 37 -4.11 -10.12 7.82
CA ASN A 37 -4.40 -11.18 8.79
C ASN A 37 -3.67 -10.93 10.12
N TRP A 38 -2.37 -10.63 10.02
CA TRP A 38 -1.54 -10.35 11.19
C TRP A 38 -2.06 -9.15 11.98
N TRP A 39 -2.46 -8.08 11.29
CA TRP A 39 -3.07 -6.91 11.94
C TRP A 39 -4.39 -7.23 12.62
N PHE A 40 -5.31 -7.90 11.92
CA PHE A 40 -6.61 -8.25 12.47
C PHE A 40 -6.48 -9.14 13.70
N SER A 41 -5.55 -10.09 13.67
CA SER A 41 -5.21 -10.94 14.81
C SER A 41 -4.64 -10.10 15.96
N ARG A 42 -3.73 -9.16 15.68
CA ARG A 42 -3.11 -8.29 16.70
C ARG A 42 -4.11 -7.34 17.36
N CYS A 43 -5.11 -6.86 16.61
CA CYS A 43 -6.15 -5.97 17.08
C CYS A 43 -7.31 -6.70 17.78
N ALA A 44 -7.30 -8.04 17.79
CA ALA A 44 -8.36 -8.87 18.37
C ALA A 44 -9.77 -8.51 17.86
N TYR A 45 -9.90 -8.24 16.55
CA TYR A 45 -11.19 -7.97 15.94
C TYR A 45 -12.15 -9.15 16.07
N LYS A 46 -13.44 -8.84 16.29
CA LYS A 46 -14.54 -9.81 16.30
C LYS A 46 -14.60 -10.54 14.97
N GLU A 47 -15.03 -11.80 14.98
CA GLU A 47 -15.12 -12.65 13.79
C GLU A 47 -15.99 -12.02 12.68
N GLU A 48 -17.04 -11.30 13.09
CA GLU A 48 -17.92 -10.53 12.21
C GLU A 48 -17.19 -9.47 11.40
N ILE A 49 -16.09 -8.93 11.92
CA ILE A 49 -15.23 -7.94 11.24
C ILE A 49 -14.17 -8.68 10.41
N THR A 50 -13.58 -9.75 10.97
CA THR A 50 -12.51 -10.52 10.35
C THR A 50 -12.91 -11.18 9.03
N ARG A 51 -14.18 -11.53 8.84
CA ARG A 51 -14.69 -12.05 7.54
C ARG A 51 -14.49 -11.08 6.37
N TYR A 52 -14.37 -9.77 6.63
CA TYR A 52 -14.19 -8.76 5.57
C TYR A 52 -12.73 -8.58 5.14
N GLN A 53 -11.77 -9.20 5.82
CA GLN A 53 -10.35 -9.04 5.56
C GLN A 53 -9.98 -9.26 4.09
N LYS A 54 -10.49 -10.33 3.46
CA LYS A 54 -10.21 -10.63 2.04
C LYS A 54 -10.73 -9.54 1.11
N ASN A 55 -11.94 -9.06 1.36
CA ASN A 55 -12.55 -7.99 0.56
C ASN A 55 -11.79 -6.67 0.74
N LEU A 56 -11.33 -6.40 1.97
CA LEU A 56 -10.53 -5.21 2.28
C LEU A 56 -9.20 -5.22 1.51
N VAL A 57 -8.51 -6.36 1.48
CA VAL A 57 -7.26 -6.52 0.71
C VAL A 57 -7.50 -6.36 -0.78
N ALA A 58 -8.53 -7.02 -1.33
CA ALA A 58 -8.87 -6.92 -2.75
C ALA A 58 -9.19 -5.47 -3.16
N ALA A 59 -10.07 -4.79 -2.42
CA ALA A 59 -10.41 -3.39 -2.67
C ALA A 59 -9.20 -2.46 -2.55
N SER A 60 -8.31 -2.74 -1.58
CA SER A 60 -7.10 -1.95 -1.38
C SER A 60 -6.12 -2.07 -2.54
N LEU A 61 -5.95 -3.27 -3.07
CA LEU A 61 -5.10 -3.52 -4.24
C LEU A 61 -5.68 -2.92 -5.51
N ASP A 62 -7.00 -2.96 -5.69
CA ASP A 62 -7.68 -2.36 -6.83
C ASP A 62 -7.51 -0.84 -6.86
N ILE A 63 -7.70 -0.17 -5.72
CA ILE A 63 -7.44 1.27 -5.58
C ILE A 63 -5.97 1.58 -5.85
N TYR A 64 -5.03 0.81 -5.28
CA TYR A 64 -3.60 1.01 -5.50
C TYR A 64 -3.21 0.89 -6.98
N LYS A 65 -3.72 -0.13 -7.67
CA LYS A 65 -3.49 -0.33 -9.11
C LYS A 65 -4.08 0.81 -9.94
N THR A 66 -5.30 1.22 -9.62
CA THR A 66 -5.96 2.35 -10.27
C THR A 66 -5.17 3.64 -10.04
N ALA A 67 -4.70 3.90 -8.81
CA ALA A 67 -3.89 5.06 -8.50
C ALA A 67 -2.58 5.07 -9.30
N ILE A 68 -1.86 3.95 -9.39
CA ILE A 68 -0.63 3.85 -10.21
C ILE A 68 -0.90 4.09 -11.70
N ARG A 69 -2.05 3.60 -12.21
CA ARG A 69 -2.40 3.73 -13.62
C ARG A 69 -2.86 5.14 -13.99
N GLU A 70 -3.67 5.77 -13.15
CA GLU A 70 -4.31 7.06 -13.45
C GLU A 70 -3.45 8.26 -13.00
N LEU A 71 -2.63 8.10 -11.97
CA LEU A 71 -1.78 9.17 -11.42
C LEU A 71 -0.33 9.04 -11.92
N LEU A 72 -0.17 8.88 -13.24
CA LEU A 72 1.13 8.69 -13.87
C LEU A 72 2.11 9.84 -13.51
N PRO A 73 3.39 9.52 -13.27
CA PRO A 73 4.40 10.51 -12.95
C PRO A 73 4.55 11.49 -14.11
N THR A 74 4.10 12.73 -13.93
CA THR A 74 4.47 13.83 -14.82
C THR A 74 5.89 14.29 -14.49
N PRO A 75 6.71 14.74 -15.47
CA PRO A 75 8.13 15.08 -15.25
C PRO A 75 8.37 16.15 -14.17
N THR A 76 7.34 16.93 -13.85
CA THR A 76 7.36 17.98 -12.82
C THR A 76 7.13 17.44 -11.40
N LYS A 77 6.76 16.16 -11.24
CA LYS A 77 6.27 15.60 -9.98
C LYS A 77 6.79 14.16 -9.71
N MET A 78 8.06 14.05 -9.34
CA MET A 78 8.73 12.79 -8.96
C MET A 78 8.18 12.14 -7.67
N HIS A 79 7.30 12.82 -6.93
CA HIS A 79 6.71 12.34 -5.66
C HIS A 79 5.53 11.36 -5.82
N TYR A 80 5.04 11.13 -7.04
CA TYR A 80 3.92 10.23 -7.34
C TYR A 80 4.30 8.78 -7.63
N ILE A 81 5.44 8.31 -7.11
CA ILE A 81 5.71 6.87 -7.08
C ILE A 81 4.97 6.31 -5.87
N PHE A 82 3.72 5.88 -6.08
CA PHE A 82 3.05 5.01 -5.13
C PHE A 82 3.82 3.69 -5.08
N ASN A 83 4.23 3.31 -3.87
CA ASN A 83 4.92 2.05 -3.65
C ASN A 83 4.20 1.25 -2.57
N LEU A 84 4.60 -0.01 -2.39
CA LEU A 84 3.94 -0.92 -1.45
C LEU A 84 3.96 -0.44 0.01
N ARG A 85 4.87 0.48 0.37
CA ARG A 85 4.89 1.11 1.69
C ARG A 85 3.66 1.97 1.92
N ASP A 86 3.14 2.62 0.89
CA ASP A 86 1.96 3.47 1.00
C ASP A 86 0.74 2.62 1.34
N LEU A 87 0.52 1.53 0.60
CA LEU A 87 -0.54 0.59 0.93
C LEU A 87 -0.36 -0.02 2.33
N SER A 88 0.88 -0.26 2.76
CA SER A 88 1.17 -0.72 4.13
C SER A 88 0.79 0.30 5.21
N LYS A 89 0.91 1.61 4.94
CA LYS A 89 0.51 2.68 5.87
C LYS A 89 -0.99 2.72 6.10
N VAL A 90 -1.80 2.37 5.09
CA VAL A 90 -3.27 2.29 5.25
C VAL A 90 -3.61 1.28 6.35
N PHE A 91 -3.05 0.07 6.27
CA PHE A 91 -3.29 -0.96 7.27
C PHE A 91 -2.72 -0.63 8.65
N GLN A 92 -1.59 0.09 8.72
CA GLN A 92 -1.04 0.60 9.99
C GLN A 92 -1.94 1.65 10.65
N GLY A 93 -2.57 2.52 9.86
CA GLY A 93 -3.51 3.50 10.41
C GLY A 93 -4.79 2.85 10.91
N ILE A 94 -5.31 1.86 10.18
CA ILE A 94 -6.44 1.02 10.65
C ILE A 94 -6.10 0.37 12.00
N GLN A 95 -4.89 -0.16 12.14
CA GLN A 95 -4.43 -0.75 13.41
C GLN A 95 -4.38 0.29 14.54
N SER A 96 -3.93 1.52 14.25
CA SER A 96 -3.78 2.57 15.25
C SER A 96 -5.11 3.04 15.85
N ALA A 97 -6.21 2.88 15.10
CA ALA A 97 -7.57 3.21 15.54
C ALA A 97 -8.42 1.96 15.83
N ALA A 98 -7.81 0.79 15.99
CA ALA A 98 -8.56 -0.47 16.07
C ALA A 98 -9.51 -0.59 17.27
N SER A 99 -9.18 0.08 18.38
CA SER A 99 -10.03 0.09 19.58
C SER A 99 -11.36 0.83 19.40
N THR A 100 -11.55 1.53 18.28
CA THR A 100 -12.76 2.32 17.99
C THR A 100 -13.63 1.68 16.92
N VAL A 101 -13.42 0.41 16.59
CA VAL A 101 -14.14 -0.29 15.53
C VAL A 101 -14.92 -1.45 16.14
N ASP A 102 -16.23 -1.27 16.24
CA ASP A 102 -17.16 -2.25 16.81
C ASP A 102 -17.96 -3.01 15.76
N ASP A 103 -18.13 -2.43 14.57
CA ASP A 103 -18.89 -3.01 13.46
C ASP A 103 -18.23 -2.82 12.08
N GLN A 104 -18.86 -3.41 11.06
CA GLN A 104 -18.39 -3.34 9.67
C GLN A 104 -18.37 -1.91 9.11
N GLY A 105 -19.39 -1.10 9.42
CA GLY A 105 -19.51 0.27 8.93
C GLY A 105 -18.39 1.16 9.45
N GLU A 106 -18.01 0.98 10.72
CA GLU A 106 -16.87 1.67 11.31
C GLU A 106 -15.54 1.24 10.69
N LEU A 107 -15.35 -0.07 10.44
CA LEU A 107 -14.16 -0.57 9.73
C LEU A 107 -14.05 0.06 8.33
N LEU A 108 -15.16 0.09 7.58
CA LEU A 108 -15.19 0.65 6.23
C LEU A 108 -14.90 2.15 6.24
N ARG A 109 -15.51 2.91 7.17
CA ARG A 109 -15.25 4.35 7.33
C ARG A 109 -13.78 4.60 7.64
N LEU A 110 -13.20 3.84 8.57
CA LEU A 110 -11.79 3.95 8.93
C LEU A 110 -10.89 3.61 7.74
N TRP A 111 -11.15 2.52 7.03
CA TRP A 111 -10.42 2.14 5.83
C TRP A 111 -10.49 3.21 4.73
N THR A 112 -11.68 3.76 4.46
CA THR A 112 -11.84 4.84 3.47
C THR A 112 -11.07 6.09 3.89
N HIS A 113 -11.14 6.48 5.17
CA HIS A 113 -10.36 7.60 5.71
C HIS A 113 -8.86 7.38 5.51
N GLU A 114 -8.35 6.19 5.83
CA GLU A 114 -6.93 5.86 5.68
C GLU A 114 -6.48 5.81 4.22
N MET A 115 -7.32 5.29 3.32
CA MET A 115 -7.09 5.34 1.88
C MET A 115 -6.99 6.78 1.38
N LEU A 116 -7.91 7.64 1.79
CA LEU A 116 -7.85 9.06 1.44
C LEU A 116 -6.59 9.70 2.02
N ARG A 117 -6.31 9.56 3.31
CA ARG A 117 -5.09 10.15 3.92
C ARG A 117 -3.82 9.72 3.20
N VAL A 118 -3.68 8.45 2.83
CA VAL A 118 -2.45 7.96 2.19
C VAL A 118 -2.33 8.40 0.73
N PHE A 119 -3.42 8.32 -0.04
CA PHE A 119 -3.38 8.55 -1.48
C PHE A 119 -3.72 9.99 -1.88
N HIS A 120 -4.66 10.63 -1.19
CA HIS A 120 -5.08 12.01 -1.44
C HIS A 120 -4.09 13.05 -0.90
N ASP A 121 -3.45 12.83 0.26
CA ASP A 121 -2.47 13.81 0.80
C ASP A 121 -1.27 14.01 -0.14
N ARG A 122 -1.03 13.07 -1.07
CA ARG A 122 0.02 13.22 -2.09
C ARG A 122 -0.41 14.05 -3.29
N LEU A 123 -1.72 14.28 -3.50
CA LEU A 123 -2.25 15.07 -4.62
C LEU A 123 -2.10 16.58 -4.44
N GLY A 124 -1.71 17.04 -3.24
CA GLY A 124 -1.33 18.42 -2.93
C GLY A 124 -0.01 18.86 -3.55
#